data_AF-A0A435JUG7-F1
#
_entry.id   AF-A0A435JUG7-F1
#
_cell.length_a   1.000
_cell.length_b   1.000
_cell.length_c   1.000
_cell.angle_alpha   90.00
_cell.angle_beta   90.00
_cell.angle_gamma   90.00
#
_symmetry.space_group_name_H-M   'P 1'
#
loop_
_entity.id
_entity.type
_entity.pdbx_description
1 polymer ?
#
loop_
_entity_poly.entity_id
_entity_poly.type
_entity_poly.pdbx_seq_one_letter_code
_entity_poly.pdbx_strand_id
1 'polypeptide(L)'
;MVHHWSRDAWASVRANEPVTVAVYLAHGFELLALSSALDVFRLANKAAAREAFRWRTVSHWGEAVRASCGIVVAADADLAQERRYLQQLERPALALICGDEPD
;
A
#
# COMPACT_ATOMS: atom_id res chain seq x y z
N MET A 1 -23.62 -19.64 0.22
CA MET A 1 -22.65 -20.40 -0.60
C MET A 1 -21.26 -20.02 -0.10
N VAL A 2 -20.68 -20.84 0.78
CA VAL A 2 -19.40 -20.54 1.41
C VAL A 2 -18.33 -21.12 0.50
N HIS A 3 -17.61 -20.29 -0.25
CA HIS A 3 -16.47 -20.77 -1.03
C HIS A 3 -15.43 -21.33 -0.05
N HIS A 4 -15.23 -22.65 -0.09
CA HIS A 4 -14.12 -23.29 0.60
C HIS A 4 -12.83 -22.73 -0.01
N TRP A 5 -12.22 -21.79 0.67
CA TRP A 5 -10.93 -21.29 0.23
C TRP A 5 -9.91 -22.40 0.45
N SER A 6 -9.35 -22.93 -0.64
CA SER A 6 -8.32 -23.97 -0.57
C SER A 6 -7.10 -23.42 0.15
N ARG A 7 -6.66 -24.11 1.21
CA ARG A 7 -5.44 -23.76 1.96
C ARG A 7 -4.21 -23.71 1.05
N ASP A 8 -4.25 -24.45 -0.05
CA ASP A 8 -3.14 -24.57 -1.00
C ASP A 8 -3.04 -23.40 -1.98
N ALA A 9 -4.07 -22.55 -2.09
CA ALA A 9 -4.04 -21.38 -2.98
C ALA A 9 -2.93 -20.38 -2.62
N TRP A 10 -2.47 -20.41 -1.36
CA TRP A 10 -1.44 -19.54 -0.82
C TRP A 10 -0.04 -20.18 -0.80
N ALA A 11 0.07 -21.47 -1.10
CA ALA A 11 1.32 -22.22 -1.01
C ALA A 11 2.34 -21.86 -2.11
N SER A 12 1.92 -21.15 -3.16
CA SER A 12 2.74 -20.77 -4.32
C SER A 12 3.43 -19.41 -4.21
N VAL A 13 3.13 -18.61 -3.18
CA VAL A 13 3.84 -17.33 -2.96
C VAL A 13 5.26 -17.62 -2.48
N ARG A 14 6.26 -17.27 -3.29
CA ARG A 14 7.68 -17.51 -2.98
C ARG A 14 8.09 -16.89 -1.63
N ALA A 15 9.07 -17.56 -1.02
CA ALA A 15 9.39 -17.57 0.40
C ALA A 15 9.90 -16.24 0.99
N ASN A 16 9.43 -16.00 2.22
CA ASN A 16 9.97 -15.19 3.32
C ASN A 16 10.03 -13.65 3.23
N GLU A 17 10.11 -13.03 2.06
CA GLU A 17 10.24 -11.56 1.99
C GLU A 17 8.90 -10.86 1.70
N PRO A 18 8.49 -9.84 2.49
CA PRO A 18 7.23 -9.14 2.27
C PRO A 18 7.26 -8.32 0.98
N VAL A 19 6.17 -8.37 0.22
CA VAL A 19 5.98 -7.52 -0.95
C VAL A 19 5.79 -6.08 -0.51
N THR A 20 6.69 -5.19 -0.90
CA THR A 20 6.59 -3.75 -0.61
C THR A 20 5.71 -3.04 -1.64
N VAL A 21 4.73 -2.27 -1.17
CA VAL A 21 3.82 -1.45 -1.98
C VAL A 21 4.04 0.03 -1.67
N ALA A 22 4.29 0.86 -2.68
CA ALA A 22 4.31 2.31 -2.54
C ALA A 22 2.89 2.86 -2.69
N VAL A 23 2.36 3.58 -1.70
CA VAL A 23 1.01 4.15 -1.74
C VAL A 23 1.13 5.67 -1.83
N TYR A 24 1.04 6.19 -3.05
CA TYR A 24 1.13 7.62 -3.31
C TYR A 24 -0.18 8.33 -2.96
N LEU A 25 -0.11 9.36 -2.12
CA LEU A 25 -1.23 10.18 -1.70
C LEU A 25 -1.18 11.52 -2.46
N ALA A 26 -2.10 11.72 -3.39
CA ALA A 26 -2.34 13.02 -4.01
C ALA A 26 -3.19 13.90 -3.08
N HIS A 27 -3.08 15.22 -3.22
CA HIS A 27 -3.94 16.14 -2.47
C HIS A 27 -5.42 15.83 -2.74
N GLY A 28 -6.24 15.81 -1.70
CA GLY A 28 -7.68 15.54 -1.83
C GLY A 28 -8.03 14.06 -1.99
N PHE A 29 -7.08 13.12 -1.85
CA PHE A 29 -7.39 11.69 -1.95
C PHE A 29 -8.55 11.25 -1.04
N GLU A 30 -9.29 10.23 -1.48
CA GLU A 30 -10.33 9.62 -0.67
C GLU A 30 -9.77 8.72 0.43
N LEU A 31 -9.97 9.10 1.69
CA LEU A 31 -9.49 8.31 2.83
C LEU A 31 -10.13 6.91 2.89
N LEU A 32 -11.40 6.78 2.50
CA LEU A 32 -12.09 5.50 2.51
C LEU A 32 -11.50 4.54 1.47
N ALA A 33 -11.13 5.03 0.29
CA ALA A 33 -10.47 4.23 -0.75
C ALA A 33 -9.08 3.77 -0.28
N LEU A 34 -8.28 4.68 0.31
CA LEU A 34 -7.00 4.34 0.93
C LEU A 34 -7.17 3.25 1.99
N SER A 35 -8.08 3.45 2.95
CA SER A 35 -8.32 2.47 4.03
C SER A 35 -8.72 1.11 3.48
N SER A 36 -9.62 1.09 2.50
CA SER A 36 -10.11 -0.15 1.89
C SER A 36 -9.00 -0.92 1.18
N ALA A 37 -8.09 -0.22 0.48
CA ALA A 37 -6.92 -0.85 -0.14
C ALA A 37 -5.96 -1.45 0.89
N LEU A 38 -5.67 -0.73 1.99
CA LEU A 38 -4.79 -1.21 3.04
C LEU A 38 -5.40 -2.40 3.81
N ASP A 39 -6.72 -2.41 4.00
CA ASP A 39 -7.42 -3.52 4.68
C ASP A 39 -7.29 -4.84 3.92
N VAL A 40 -7.24 -4.83 2.58
CA VAL A 40 -6.96 -6.03 1.77
C VAL A 40 -5.58 -6.60 2.11
N PHE A 41 -4.54 -5.77 2.19
CA PHE A 41 -3.20 -6.22 2.56
C PHE A 41 -3.15 -6.76 3.99
N ARG A 42 -3.82 -6.09 4.93
CA ARG A 42 -3.94 -6.56 6.31
C ARG A 42 -4.62 -7.92 6.40
N LEU A 43 -5.72 -8.11 5.67
CA LEU A 43 -6.44 -9.38 5.65
C LEU A 43 -5.62 -10.49 5.00
N ALA A 44 -4.89 -10.19 3.91
CA ALA A 44 -3.98 -11.13 3.27
C ALA A 44 -2.85 -11.56 4.21
N ASN A 45 -2.22 -10.62 4.93
CA ASN A 45 -1.22 -10.91 5.95
C ASN A 45 -1.77 -11.81 7.06
N LYS A 46 -2.99 -11.51 7.54
CA LYS A 46 -3.67 -12.32 8.55
C LYS A 46 -3.95 -13.74 8.06
N ALA A 47 -4.45 -13.88 6.83
CA ALA A 47 -4.74 -15.18 6.22
C ALA A 47 -3.47 -16.01 5.99
N ALA A 48 -2.37 -15.35 5.62
CA ALA A 48 -1.07 -15.99 5.40
C ALA A 48 -0.29 -16.28 6.70
N ALA A 49 -0.76 -15.77 7.86
CA ALA A 49 -0.08 -15.84 9.15
C ALA A 49 1.38 -15.32 9.13
N ARG A 50 1.67 -14.34 8.26
CA ARG A 50 2.98 -13.69 8.11
C ARG A 50 2.82 -12.30 7.50
N GLU A 51 3.88 -11.50 7.52
CA GLU A 51 3.93 -10.27 6.71
C GLU A 51 4.17 -10.64 5.24
N ALA A 52 3.09 -10.79 4.47
CA ALA A 52 3.15 -11.04 3.03
C ALA A 52 3.22 -9.75 2.21
N PHE A 53 2.62 -8.68 2.73
CA PHE A 53 2.61 -7.34 2.18
C PHE A 53 3.03 -6.36 3.25
N ARG A 54 3.82 -5.37 2.85
CA ARG A 54 4.09 -4.14 3.59
C ARG A 54 3.89 -2.97 2.67
N TRP A 55 3.62 -1.80 3.22
CA TRP A 55 3.41 -0.59 2.43
C TRP A 55 4.08 0.60 3.07
N ARG A 56 4.31 1.63 2.27
CA ARG A 56 4.76 2.95 2.71
C ARG A 56 3.87 4.00 2.07
N THR A 57 3.42 4.99 2.86
CA THR A 57 2.72 6.15 2.31
C THR A 57 3.73 7.13 1.72
N VAL A 58 3.42 7.65 0.54
CA VAL A 58 4.32 8.49 -0.23
C VAL A 58 3.59 9.76 -0.61
N SER A 59 4.21 10.91 -0.39
CA SER A 59 3.71 12.18 -0.91
C SER A 59 4.72 12.80 -1.86
N HIS A 60 4.39 13.95 -2.44
CA HIS A 60 5.25 14.55 -3.46
C HIS A 60 6.61 14.96 -2.87
N TRP A 61 6.61 15.61 -1.70
CA TRP A 61 7.80 16.12 -1.00
C TRP A 61 7.93 15.61 0.45
N GLY A 62 7.22 14.54 0.81
CA GLY A 62 7.29 13.93 2.14
C GLY A 62 6.43 14.65 3.20
N GLU A 63 5.64 15.63 2.77
CA GLU A 63 4.66 16.33 3.59
C GLU A 63 3.45 15.44 3.93
N ALA A 64 2.74 15.80 5.00
CA ALA A 64 1.46 15.20 5.30
C ALA A 64 0.39 15.68 4.31
N VAL A 65 -0.45 14.76 3.83
CA VAL A 65 -1.43 15.02 2.78
C VAL A 65 -2.83 15.05 3.37
N ARG A 66 -3.61 16.07 3.00
CA ARG A 66 -5.01 16.21 3.41
C ARG A 66 -5.91 15.40 2.48
N ALA A 67 -6.69 14.50 3.04
CA ALA A 67 -7.75 13.77 2.36
C ALA A 67 -8.97 14.67 2.07
N SER A 68 -9.85 14.26 1.17
CA SER A 68 -11.10 14.98 0.85
C SER A 68 -11.99 15.26 2.07
N CYS A 69 -11.96 14.39 3.09
CA CYS A 69 -12.69 14.56 4.34
C CYS A 69 -12.00 15.48 5.37
N GLY A 70 -10.89 16.13 5.01
CA GLY A 70 -10.17 17.07 5.85
C GLY A 70 -9.15 16.46 6.83
N ILE A 71 -9.15 15.13 7.01
CA ILE A 71 -8.14 14.42 7.80
C ILE A 71 -6.78 14.49 7.11
N VAL A 72 -5.71 14.66 7.89
CA VAL A 72 -4.34 14.75 7.41
C VAL A 72 -3.60 13.45 7.73
N VAL A 73 -2.95 12.86 6.71
CA VAL A 73 -2.19 11.61 6.82
C VAL A 73 -0.72 11.90 6.57
N ALA A 74 0.15 11.45 7.48
CA ALA A 74 1.60 11.56 7.31
C ALA A 74 2.10 10.63 6.20
N ALA A 75 3.10 11.10 5.46
CA ALA A 75 3.84 10.29 4.51
C ALA A 75 5.09 9.67 5.17
N ASP A 76 5.40 8.42 4.83
CA ASP A 76 6.64 7.76 5.23
C ASP A 76 7.84 8.21 4.38
N ALA A 77 7.58 8.62 3.13
CA ALA A 77 8.61 9.00 2.17
C ALA A 77 8.11 10.05 1.14
N ASP A 78 9.07 10.70 0.48
CA ASP A 78 8.82 11.50 -0.72
C ASP A 78 9.08 10.70 -2.01
N LEU A 79 8.67 11.23 -3.17
CA LEU A 79 8.92 10.57 -4.47
C LEU A 79 10.42 10.42 -4.78
N ALA A 80 11.26 11.34 -4.31
CA ALA A 80 12.71 11.28 -4.54
C ALA A 80 13.35 10.11 -3.77
N GLN A 81 12.86 9.81 -2.58
CA GLN A 81 13.23 8.68 -1.75
C GLN A 81 12.70 7.37 -2.33
N GLU A 82 11.44 7.32 -2.77
CA GLU A 82 10.91 6.13 -3.46
C GLU A 82 11.68 5.82 -4.74
N ARG A 83 12.09 6.84 -5.50
CA ARG A 83 12.97 6.64 -6.66
C ARG A 83 14.33 6.04 -6.28
N ARG A 84 14.88 6.38 -5.11
CA ARG A 84 16.12 5.77 -4.59
C ARG A 84 15.90 4.31 -4.20
N TYR A 85 14.74 3.97 -3.61
CA TYR A 85 14.41 2.58 -3.27
C TYR A 85 14.36 1.65 -4.47
N LEU A 86 14.04 2.14 -5.68
CA LEU A 86 14.06 1.33 -6.91
C LEU A 86 15.43 0.69 -7.21
N GLN A 87 16.52 1.24 -6.67
CA GLN A 87 17.88 0.72 -6.83
C GLN A 87 18.32 -0.15 -5.64
N GLN A 88 17.44 -0.39 -4.67
CA GLN A 88 17.74 -1.08 -3.42
C GLN A 88 16.88 -2.35 -3.28
N LEU A 89 17.17 -3.14 -2.24
CA LEU A 89 16.37 -4.32 -1.87
C LEU A 89 14.94 -3.92 -1.44
N GLU A 90 14.76 -2.71 -0.92
CA GLU A 90 13.48 -2.16 -0.46
C GLU A 90 12.58 -1.63 -1.61
N ARG A 91 12.89 -1.99 -2.86
CA ARG A 91 12.13 -1.53 -4.03
C ARG A 91 10.66 -1.96 -3.92
N PRO A 92 9.71 -1.05 -4.18
CA PRO A 92 8.32 -1.44 -4.29
C PRO A 92 8.13 -2.37 -5.49
N ALA A 93 7.33 -3.43 -5.30
CA ALA A 93 6.90 -4.31 -6.38
C ALA A 93 5.69 -3.74 -7.14
N LEU A 94 4.95 -2.83 -6.49
CA LEU A 94 3.73 -2.20 -6.99
C LEU A 94 3.61 -0.78 -6.43
N ALA A 95 3.03 0.13 -7.20
CA ALA A 95 2.58 1.42 -6.72
C ALA A 95 1.04 1.52 -6.80
N LEU A 96 0.41 2.04 -5.76
CA LEU A 96 -0.99 2.46 -5.74
C LEU A 96 -1.02 3.98 -5.71
N ILE A 97 -1.83 4.58 -6.60
CA ILE A 97 -2.02 6.03 -6.66
C ILE A 97 -3.39 6.33 -6.08
N CYS A 98 -3.41 6.96 -4.91
CA CYS A 98 -4.61 7.46 -4.26
C CYS A 98 -4.74 8.93 -4.61
N GLY A 99 -5.61 9.24 -5.57
CA GLY A 99 -6.00 10.59 -5.91
C GLY A 99 -7.49 10.64 -6.18
N ASP A 100 -8.01 11.85 -6.28
CA ASP A 100 -9.34 12.08 -6.83
C ASP A 100 -9.23 12.21 -8.35
N GLU A 101 -10.30 11.90 -9.07
CA GLU A 101 -10.37 12.21 -10.49
C GLU A 101 -10.38 13.75 -10.60
N PRO A 102 -9.50 14.37 -11.40
CA PRO A 102 -9.62 15.80 -11.62
C PRO A 102 -10.95 16.06 -12.32
N ASP A 103 -11.76 16.97 -11.76
CA ASP A 103 -12.83 17.63 -12.51
C ASP A 103 -12.30 18.20 -13.84
#